data_AF-A0A850SUF1-F1
#
_entry.id   AF-A0A850SUF1-F1
#
_cell.length_a   1.000
_cell.length_b   1.000
_cell.length_c   1.000
_cell.angle_alpha   90.00
_cell.angle_beta   90.00
_cell.angle_gamma   90.00
#
_symmetry.space_group_name_H-M   'P 1'
#
loop_
_entity.id
_entity.type
_entity.pdbx_description
1 polymer ?
#
loop_
_entity_poly.entity_id
_entity_poly.type
_entity_poly.pdbx_seq_one_letter_code
_entity_poly.pdbx_strand_id
1 'polypeptide(L)'
;MTSNFATLSLARLYEKQGYIDDALEMYRAMDTNQGADGKHIRDAIARLEAQKKISDSKEKIPASTQEARMAHMLEVWLRLIVMQKRVGIFKRIKARL
;
A
#
# COMPACT_ATOMS: atom_id res chain seq x y z
N MET A 1 10.38 -0.09 -14.88
CA MET A 1 11.70 0.61 -14.83
C MET A 1 12.61 0.01 -13.73
N THR A 2 12.46 -1.28 -13.40
CA THR A 2 13.00 -1.91 -12.17
C THR A 2 13.84 -3.16 -12.43
N SER A 3 14.13 -3.49 -13.71
CA SER A 3 14.79 -4.75 -14.09
C SER A 3 16.14 -4.98 -13.43
N ASN A 4 16.86 -3.92 -13.06
CA ASN A 4 18.23 -4.00 -12.54
C ASN A 4 18.32 -4.29 -11.04
N PHE A 5 17.19 -4.26 -10.31
CA PHE A 5 17.15 -4.51 -8.85
C PHE A 5 16.11 -5.58 -8.45
N ALA A 6 15.54 -6.28 -9.43
CA ALA A 6 14.56 -7.33 -9.20
C ALA A 6 15.22 -8.50 -8.44
N THR A 7 14.91 -8.60 -7.15
CA THR A 7 15.34 -9.70 -6.28
C THR A 7 14.12 -10.42 -5.72
N LEU A 8 14.27 -11.71 -5.42
CA LEU A 8 13.17 -12.55 -4.92
C LEU A 8 12.59 -12.01 -3.62
N SER A 9 13.46 -11.49 -2.75
CA SER A 9 13.10 -10.87 -1.47
C SER A 9 12.25 -9.62 -1.66
N LEU A 10 12.60 -8.79 -2.65
CA LEU A 10 11.88 -7.56 -2.95
C LEU A 10 10.51 -7.84 -3.56
N ALA A 11 10.43 -8.78 -4.51
CA ALA A 11 9.16 -9.21 -5.11
C ALA A 11 8.18 -9.76 -4.04
N ARG A 12 8.68 -10.58 -3.10
CA ARG A 12 7.89 -11.09 -1.96
C ARG A 12 7.42 -10.00 -1.01
N LEU A 13 8.23 -8.95 -0.81
CA LEU A 13 7.84 -7.83 0.05
C LEU A 13 6.66 -7.06 -0.56
N TYR A 14 6.73 -6.77 -1.87
CA TYR A 14 5.67 -6.10 -2.60
C TYR A 14 4.38 -6.93 -2.66
N GLU A 15 4.51 -8.25 -2.87
CA GLU A 15 3.40 -9.20 -2.76
C GLU A 15 2.72 -9.12 -1.38
N LYS A 16 3.48 -9.16 -0.29
CA LYS A 16 2.93 -9.06 1.08
C LYS A 16 2.26 -7.72 1.38
N GLN A 17 2.72 -6.65 0.74
CA GLN A 17 2.16 -5.30 0.88
C GLN A 17 0.91 -5.10 0.00
N GLY A 18 0.59 -6.04 -0.89
CA GLY A 18 -0.56 -5.95 -1.79
C GLY A 18 -0.29 -5.18 -3.08
N TYR A 19 0.97 -4.82 -3.37
CA TYR A 19 1.40 -4.22 -4.63
C TYR A 19 1.58 -5.30 -5.71
N ILE A 20 0.46 -5.91 -6.12
CA ILE A 20 0.45 -7.11 -6.98
C ILE A 20 1.04 -6.84 -8.37
N ASP A 21 0.77 -5.68 -8.97
CA ASP A 21 1.28 -5.32 -10.31
C ASP A 21 2.81 -5.14 -10.33
N ASP A 22 3.35 -4.42 -9.34
CA ASP A 22 4.80 -4.20 -9.19
C ASP A 22 5.53 -5.50 -8.84
N ALA A 23 4.92 -6.35 -7.99
CA ALA A 23 5.45 -7.67 -7.69
C ALA A 23 5.51 -8.56 -8.95
N LEU A 24 4.47 -8.52 -9.79
CA LEU A 24 4.43 -9.25 -11.07
C LEU A 24 5.50 -8.77 -12.06
N GLU A 25 5.72 -7.45 -12.19
CA GLU A 25 6.80 -6.91 -13.04
C GLU A 25 8.16 -7.45 -12.59
N MET A 26 8.41 -7.48 -11.27
CA MET A 26 9.65 -8.01 -10.72
C MET A 26 9.81 -9.51 -10.94
N TYR A 27 8.78 -10.33 -10.69
CA TYR A 27 8.85 -11.76 -10.95
C TYR A 27 9.07 -12.07 -12.44
N ARG A 28 8.44 -11.32 -13.35
CA ARG A 28 8.66 -11.48 -14.81
C ARG A 28 10.07 -11.11 -15.24
N ALA A 29 10.64 -10.05 -14.67
CA ALA A 29 12.04 -9.68 -14.93
C ALA A 29 13.02 -10.78 -14.46
N MET A 30 12.66 -11.51 -13.41
CA MET A 30 13.47 -12.63 -12.89
C MET A 30 13.28 -13.94 -13.65
N ASP A 31 12.11 -14.20 -14.26
CA ASP A 31 11.84 -15.40 -15.08
C ASP A 31 12.74 -15.47 -16.32
N THR A 32 13.15 -14.33 -16.86
CA THR A 32 14.14 -14.24 -17.95
C THR A 32 15.56 -14.66 -17.55
N ASN A 33 15.89 -14.62 -16.25
CA ASN A 33 17.19 -15.03 -15.72
C ASN A 33 17.09 -16.49 -15.25
N GLN A 34 17.40 -17.44 -16.13
CA GLN A 34 17.36 -18.88 -15.88
C GLN A 34 18.26 -19.31 -14.71
N GLY A 35 17.73 -19.28 -13.49
CA GLY A 35 18.34 -19.80 -12.26
C GLY A 35 17.55 -20.97 -11.66
N ALA A 36 18.12 -21.61 -10.63
CA ALA A 36 17.52 -22.75 -9.91
C ALA A 36 16.13 -22.45 -9.31
N ASP A 37 15.81 -21.17 -9.09
CA ASP A 37 14.53 -20.70 -8.54
C ASP A 37 13.42 -20.48 -9.60
N GLY A 38 13.67 -20.77 -10.88
CA GLY A 38 12.73 -20.49 -11.97
C GLY A 38 11.39 -21.23 -11.87
N LYS A 39 11.31 -22.33 -11.10
CA LYS A 39 10.02 -22.98 -10.82
C LYS A 39 9.20 -22.16 -9.81
N HIS A 40 9.84 -21.67 -8.74
CA HIS A 40 9.18 -20.85 -7.72
C HIS A 40 8.71 -19.51 -8.27
N ILE A 41 9.46 -18.92 -9.20
CA ILE A 41 9.09 -17.67 -9.87
C ILE A 41 7.84 -17.87 -10.73
N ARG A 42 7.79 -18.93 -11.55
CA ARG A 42 6.62 -19.25 -12.38
C ARG A 42 5.38 -19.58 -11.54
N ASP A 43 5.54 -20.34 -10.47
CA ASP A 43 4.45 -20.62 -9.53
C ASP A 43 3.94 -19.33 -8.87
N ALA A 44 4.83 -18.40 -8.51
CA ALA A 44 4.45 -17.10 -7.96
C ALA A 44 3.68 -16.24 -8.98
N ILE A 45 4.15 -16.16 -10.24
CA ILE A 45 3.49 -15.45 -11.33
C ILE A 45 2.07 -15.99 -11.54
N ALA A 46 1.91 -17.32 -11.65
CA ALA A 46 0.61 -17.94 -11.88
C ALA A 46 -0.40 -17.63 -10.75
N ARG A 47 0.04 -17.65 -9.49
CA ARG A 47 -0.80 -17.29 -8.34
C ARG A 47 -1.21 -15.82 -8.35
N LEU A 48 -0.26 -14.92 -8.63
CA LEU A 48 -0.50 -13.48 -8.65
C LEU A 48 -1.39 -13.05 -9.82
N GLU A 49 -1.27 -13.70 -10.98
CA GLU A 49 -2.16 -13.46 -12.12
C GLU A 49 -3.58 -13.94 -11.84
N ALA A 50 -3.74 -15.09 -11.17
CA ALA A 50 -5.04 -15.57 -10.72
C ALA A 50 -5.66 -14.59 -9.70
N GLN A 51 -4.87 -14.10 -8.74
CA GLN A 51 -5.30 -13.10 -7.78
C GLN A 51 -5.68 -11.78 -8.45
N LYS A 52 -4.90 -11.31 -9.42
CA LYS A 52 -5.19 -10.12 -10.22
C LYS A 52 -6.50 -10.28 -10.99
N LYS A 53 -6.73 -11.42 -11.63
CA LYS A 53 -7.98 -11.69 -12.36
C LYS A 53 -9.20 -11.68 -11.44
N ILE A 54 -9.06 -12.17 -10.22
CA ILE A 54 -10.11 -12.13 -9.19
C ILE A 54 -10.34 -10.68 -8.70
N SER A 55 -9.27 -9.90 -8.50
CA SER A 55 -9.36 -8.48 -8.11
C SER A 55 -9.90 -7.58 -9.22
N ASP A 56 -9.59 -7.84 -10.49
CA ASP A 56 -10.17 -7.11 -11.63
C ASP A 56 -11.67 -7.44 -11.81
N SER A 57 -12.11 -8.62 -11.33
CA SER A 57 -13.52 -9.02 -11.31
C SER A 57 -14.28 -8.47 -10.10
N LYS A 58 -13.58 -8.24 -8.97
CA LYS A 58 -14.09 -7.48 -7.82
C LYS A 58 -13.77 -6.01 -8.02
N GLU A 59 -14.59 -5.37 -8.85
CA GLU A 59 -14.91 -3.93 -8.83
C GLU A 59 -13.85 -3.09 -8.11
N LYS A 60 -12.90 -2.54 -8.89
CA LYS A 60 -11.94 -1.54 -8.44
C LYS A 60 -12.68 -0.46 -7.65
N ILE A 61 -12.69 -0.56 -6.32
CA ILE A 61 -13.01 0.58 -5.48
C ILE A 61 -11.94 1.61 -5.87
N PRO A 62 -12.32 2.72 -6.50
CA PRO A 62 -11.35 3.59 -7.12
C PRO A 62 -10.42 4.11 -6.02
N ALA A 63 -9.11 4.11 -6.26
CA ALA A 63 -8.10 4.58 -5.31
C ALA A 63 -8.44 5.97 -4.74
N SER A 64 -9.19 6.79 -5.50
CA SER A 64 -9.78 8.05 -5.07
C SER A 64 -10.64 7.94 -3.81
N THR A 65 -11.30 6.81 -3.56
CA THR A 65 -12.15 6.58 -2.38
C THR A 65 -11.31 6.34 -1.14
N GLN A 66 -10.19 5.63 -1.26
CA GLN A 66 -9.28 5.41 -0.15
C GLN A 66 -8.53 6.69 0.20
N GLU A 67 -8.06 7.44 -0.80
CA GLU A 67 -7.43 8.75 -0.62
C GLU A 67 -8.40 9.77 -0.01
N ALA A 68 -9.64 9.84 -0.52
CA ALA A 68 -10.66 10.72 0.05
C ALA A 68 -11.00 10.33 1.51
N ARG A 69 -11.04 9.02 1.81
CA ARG A 69 -11.28 8.54 3.17
C ARG A 69 -10.12 8.87 4.11
N MET A 70 -8.87 8.78 3.65
CA MET A 70 -7.69 9.20 4.42
C MET A 70 -7.67 10.72 4.63
N ALA A 71 -7.95 11.50 3.58
CA ALA A 71 -8.04 12.96 3.67
C ALA A 71 -9.10 13.40 4.68
N HIS A 72 -10.27 12.76 4.66
CA HIS A 72 -11.33 13.03 5.62
C HIS A 72 -10.91 12.72 7.07
N MET A 73 -10.23 11.58 7.31
CA MET A 73 -9.72 11.26 8.65
C MET A 73 -8.68 12.28 9.14
N LEU A 74 -7.78 12.73 8.26
CA LEU A 74 -6.79 13.75 8.59
C LEU A 74 -7.44 15.09 8.93
N GLU A 75 -8.47 15.50 8.19
CA GLU A 75 -9.22 16.72 8.46
C GLU A 75 -9.90 16.68 9.83
N VAL A 76 -10.58 15.56 10.15
CA VAL A 76 -11.22 15.36 11.46
C VAL A 76 -10.19 15.39 12.59
N TRP A 77 -9.03 14.74 12.41
CA TRP A 77 -7.96 14.71 13.39
C TRP A 77 -7.38 16.12 13.66
N LEU A 78 -7.14 16.89 12.60
CA LEU A 78 -6.70 18.30 12.72
C LEU A 78 -7.70 19.15 13.50
N ARG A 79 -9.01 19.03 13.19
CA ARG A 79 -10.06 19.75 13.93
C ARG A 79 -10.06 19.39 15.41
N LEU A 80 -9.90 18.11 15.76
CA LEU A 80 -9.84 17.65 17.14
C LEU A 80 -8.63 18.23 17.89
N ILE A 81 -7.45 18.22 17.28
CA ILE A 81 -6.23 18.81 17.88
C ILE A 81 -6.42 20.29 18.16
N VAL A 82 -6.94 21.03 17.19
CA VAL A 82 -7.18 22.48 17.35
C VAL A 82 -8.16 22.72 18.50
N MET A 83 -9.25 21.95 18.58
CA MET A 83 -10.21 22.05 19.68
C MET A 83 -9.58 21.71 21.03
N GLN A 84 -8.78 20.66 21.12
CA GLN A 84 -8.07 20.29 22.35
C GLN A 84 -7.11 21.40 22.80
N LYS A 85 -6.36 22.00 21.87
CA LYS A 85 -5.47 23.13 22.15
C LYS A 85 -6.24 24.35 22.64
N ARG A 86 -7.34 24.71 21.98
CA ARG A 86 -8.20 25.84 22.40
C ARG A 86 -8.75 25.62 23.80
N VAL A 87 -9.28 24.44 24.11
CA VAL A 87 -9.77 24.09 25.45
C VAL A 87 -8.64 24.17 26.48
N GLY A 88 -7.43 23.71 26.14
CA GLY A 88 -6.26 23.85 27.02
C GLY A 88 -5.91 25.30 27.35
N ILE A 89 -5.97 26.19 26.35
CA ILE A 89 -5.76 27.63 26.54
C ILE A 89 -6.86 28.23 27.43
N PHE A 90 -8.13 27.92 27.16
CA PHE A 90 -9.26 28.37 27.99
C PHE A 90 -9.13 27.93 29.45
N LYS A 91 -8.74 26.67 29.70
CA LYS A 91 -8.48 26.17 31.06
C LYS A 91 -7.36 26.96 31.74
N ARG A 92 -6.27 27.26 31.01
CA ARG A 92 -5.14 28.03 31.55
C ARG A 92 -5.52 29.48 31.88
N ILE A 93 -6.36 30.12 31.05
CA ILE A 93 -6.87 31.47 31.32
C ILE A 93 -7.79 31.44 32.55
N LYS A 94 -8.73 30.48 32.61
CA LYS A 94 -9.63 30.33 33.76
C LYS A 94 -8.90 30.05 35.07
N ALA A 95 -7.80 29.31 35.05
CA ALA A 95 -7.01 29.05 36.26
C ALA A 95 -6.20 30.25 36.75
N ARG A 96 -6.09 31.32 35.94
CA ARG A 96 -5.35 32.56 36.27
C ARG A 96 -6.28 33.71 36.66
N LEU A 97 -7.60 33.52 36.57
CA LEU A 97 -8.66 34.46 36.87
C LEU A 97 -9.35 34.03 38.16
#